data_AF-A0A947M8Q9-F1
#
_entry.id   AF-A0A947M8Q9-F1
#
_cell.length_a   1.000
_cell.length_b   1.000
_cell.length_c   1.000
_cell.angle_alpha   90.00
_cell.angle_beta   90.00
_cell.angle_gamma   90.00
#
_symmetry.space_group_name_H-M   'P 1'
#
loop_
_entity.id
_entity.type
_entity.pdbx_description
1 polymer ?
#
loop_
_entity_poly.entity_id
_entity_poly.type
_entity_poly.pdbx_seq_one_letter_code
_entity_poly.pdbx_strand_id
1 'polypeptide(L)'
;MKLDDYLSVIAQSAPKDWSVSKVPTFMFRLVPIRGADNRTLDFELQEHNALMVFKRDIRFSLAFGLVQNPNFNDDWATNFPNKRAQAVILDFMFAGALVFRDTLIAVDGWKCLLPAPAPDMLEAPFPIPEKQYLIAKLVHMLAGPNTNFEAYFQRAGMRATKMPWPG
;
A
#
# COMPACT_ATOMS: atom_id res chain seq x y z
N MET A 1 13.59 -9.42 -16.85
CA MET A 1 13.50 -8.43 -15.76
C MET A 1 13.32 -9.20 -14.48
N LYS A 2 14.12 -8.93 -13.43
CA LYS A 2 13.91 -9.53 -12.12
C LYS A 2 12.99 -8.65 -11.28
N LEU A 3 12.37 -9.21 -10.23
CA LEU A 3 11.51 -8.45 -9.32
C LEU A 3 12.28 -7.31 -8.64
N ASP A 4 13.52 -7.55 -8.24
CA ASP A 4 14.37 -6.54 -7.60
C ASP A 4 14.65 -5.34 -8.52
N ASP A 5 14.94 -5.59 -9.81
CA ASP A 5 15.13 -4.54 -10.82
C ASP A 5 13.85 -3.71 -10.99
N TYR A 6 12.70 -4.40 -11.09
CA TYR A 6 11.39 -3.79 -11.26
C TYR A 6 11.05 -2.86 -10.09
N LEU A 7 11.21 -3.32 -8.85
CA LEU A 7 10.93 -2.53 -7.65
C LEU A 7 11.93 -1.36 -7.50
N SER A 8 13.18 -1.54 -7.92
CA SER A 8 14.19 -0.48 -7.92
C SER A 8 13.83 0.65 -8.88
N VAL A 9 13.33 0.33 -10.08
CA VAL A 9 12.82 1.34 -11.02
C VAL A 9 11.68 2.15 -10.42
N ILE A 10 10.73 1.48 -9.74
CA ILE A 10 9.58 2.16 -9.11
C ILE A 10 10.05 3.05 -7.96
N ALA A 11 10.91 2.55 -7.07
CA ALA A 11 11.42 3.31 -5.93
C ALA A 11 12.20 4.58 -6.33
N GLN A 12 12.84 4.56 -7.50
CA GLN A 12 13.60 5.70 -8.03
C GLN A 12 12.78 6.64 -8.92
N SER A 13 11.51 6.32 -9.18
CA SER A 13 10.64 7.12 -10.03
C SER A 13 10.05 8.33 -9.30
N ALA A 14 9.71 9.39 -10.06
CA ALA A 14 9.02 10.55 -9.51
C ALA A 14 7.51 10.47 -9.84
N PRO A 15 6.62 11.12 -9.06
CA PRO A 15 5.18 11.12 -9.33
C PRO A 15 4.82 11.56 -10.76
N LYS A 16 5.57 12.51 -11.32
CA LYS A 16 5.40 12.99 -12.70
C LYS A 16 5.67 11.93 -13.76
N ASP A 17 6.28 10.80 -13.42
CA ASP A 17 6.55 9.69 -14.33
C ASP A 17 5.35 8.74 -14.45
N TRP A 18 4.27 8.97 -13.70
CA TRP A 18 3.11 8.10 -13.65
C TRP A 18 1.87 8.76 -14.27
N SER A 19 1.01 7.94 -14.84
CA SER A 19 -0.38 8.26 -15.14
C SER A 19 -1.27 7.58 -14.10
N VAL A 20 -2.17 8.31 -13.47
CA VAL A 20 -3.05 7.77 -12.41
C VAL A 20 -4.49 7.81 -12.90
N SER A 21 -5.14 6.65 -12.87
CA SER A 21 -6.56 6.51 -13.14
C SER A 21 -7.30 6.14 -11.87
N LYS A 22 -8.33 6.90 -11.50
CA LYS A 22 -9.19 6.69 -10.32
C LYS A 22 -10.59 6.21 -10.72
N VAL A 23 -10.64 5.36 -11.74
CA VAL A 23 -11.87 4.74 -12.27
C VAL A 23 -11.82 3.24 -11.96
N PRO A 24 -12.95 2.51 -12.10
CA PRO A 24 -12.96 1.07 -11.90
C PRO A 24 -11.81 0.40 -12.64
N THR A 25 -10.99 -0.31 -11.88
CA THR A 25 -9.78 -0.94 -12.42
C THR A 25 -10.08 -2.29 -13.06
N PHE A 26 -11.28 -2.84 -12.81
CA PHE A 26 -11.69 -4.20 -13.15
C PHE A 26 -10.77 -5.29 -12.58
N MET A 27 -9.89 -4.93 -11.65
CA MET A 27 -9.11 -5.84 -10.82
C MET A 27 -9.87 -6.06 -9.51
N PHE A 28 -10.88 -6.93 -9.59
CA PHE A 28 -11.78 -7.21 -8.49
C PHE A 28 -11.61 -8.63 -7.94
N ARG A 29 -12.02 -8.80 -6.69
CA ARG A 29 -12.31 -10.09 -6.09
C ARG A 29 -13.77 -10.14 -5.68
N LEU A 30 -14.37 -11.32 -5.79
CA LEU A 30 -15.67 -11.61 -5.20
C LEU A 30 -15.42 -12.25 -3.84
N VAL A 31 -15.96 -11.65 -2.78
CA VAL A 31 -15.86 -12.21 -1.43
C VAL A 31 -17.25 -12.48 -0.85
N PRO A 32 -17.42 -13.58 -0.11
CA PRO A 32 -18.71 -13.91 0.47
C PRO A 32 -19.04 -12.99 1.64
N ILE A 33 -20.26 -12.47 1.67
CA ILE A 33 -20.85 -11.84 2.86
C ILE A 33 -21.34 -12.97 3.77
N ARG A 34 -20.86 -12.97 5.03
CA ARG A 34 -21.16 -14.01 6.01
C ARG A 34 -22.21 -13.53 7.01
N GLY A 35 -23.23 -14.35 7.24
CA GLY A 35 -24.20 -14.16 8.32
C GLY A 35 -23.62 -14.52 9.69
N ALA A 36 -24.37 -14.24 10.75
CA ALA A 36 -23.97 -14.57 12.12
C ALA A 36 -23.79 -16.09 12.36
N ASP A 37 -24.43 -16.93 11.55
CA ASP A 37 -24.31 -18.39 11.50
C ASP A 37 -23.20 -18.88 10.54
N ASN A 38 -22.35 -17.97 10.06
CA ASN A 38 -21.27 -18.21 9.10
C ASN A 38 -21.73 -18.73 7.71
N ARG A 39 -23.04 -18.74 7.42
CA ARG A 39 -23.54 -19.05 6.08
C ARG A 39 -23.23 -17.91 5.12
N THR A 40 -22.97 -18.22 3.86
CA THR A 40 -22.87 -17.20 2.80
C THR A 40 -24.27 -16.64 2.55
N LEU A 41 -24.45 -15.33 2.78
CA LEU A 41 -25.69 -14.63 2.52
C LEU A 41 -25.72 -14.06 1.09
N ASP A 42 -24.59 -13.51 0.65
CA ASP A 42 -24.41 -12.88 -0.66
C ASP A 42 -22.91 -12.82 -1.01
N PHE A 43 -22.57 -12.17 -2.12
CA PHE A 43 -21.20 -11.81 -2.49
C PHE A 43 -21.08 -10.30 -2.68
N GLU A 44 -19.98 -9.73 -2.22
CA GLU A 44 -19.61 -8.36 -2.54
C GLU A 44 -18.43 -8.35 -3.50
N LEU A 45 -18.48 -7.36 -4.41
CA LEU A 45 -17.37 -7.04 -5.30
C LEU A 45 -16.45 -6.06 -4.57
N GLN A 46 -15.19 -6.44 -4.40
CA GLN A 46 -14.14 -5.57 -3.86
C GLN A 46 -13.09 -5.35 -4.95
N GLU A 47 -12.72 -4.10 -5.18
CA GLU A 47 -11.76 -3.73 -6.23
C GLU A 47 -10.75 -2.70 -5.76
N HIS A 48 -9.64 -2.61 -6.49
CA HIS A 48 -8.74 -1.46 -6.41
C HIS A 48 -9.43 -0.23 -6.99
N ASN A 49 -9.25 0.92 -6.33
CA ASN A 49 -9.83 2.19 -6.76
C ASN A 49 -8.86 3.09 -7.53
N ALA A 50 -7.59 2.67 -7.65
CA ALA A 50 -6.57 3.38 -8.40
C ALA A 50 -5.69 2.42 -9.21
N LEU A 51 -5.43 2.78 -10.47
CA LEU A 51 -4.43 2.17 -11.33
C LEU A 51 -3.38 3.23 -11.69
N MET A 52 -2.12 2.93 -11.42
CA MET A 52 -0.98 3.80 -11.72
C MET A 52 -0.14 3.12 -12.80
N VAL A 53 0.07 3.78 -13.93
CA VAL A 53 0.86 3.25 -15.05
C VAL A 53 2.10 4.10 -15.23
N PHE A 54 3.27 3.45 -15.27
CA PHE A 54 4.55 4.13 -15.45
C PHE A 54 4.71 4.54 -16.92
N LYS A 55 4.90 5.84 -17.18
CA LYS A 55 4.90 6.37 -18.55
C LYS A 55 6.13 5.99 -19.36
N ARG A 56 7.27 5.73 -18.71
CA ARG A 56 8.53 5.38 -19.39
C ARG A 56 8.56 3.91 -19.82
N ASP A 57 7.80 3.05 -19.15
CA ASP A 57 7.61 1.65 -19.53
C ASP A 57 6.22 1.19 -19.07
N ILE A 58 5.27 1.17 -20.00
CA ILE A 58 3.85 0.89 -19.74
C ILE A 58 3.58 -0.53 -19.24
N ARG A 59 4.58 -1.41 -19.27
CA ARG A 59 4.48 -2.73 -18.65
C ARG A 59 4.44 -2.62 -17.13
N PHE A 60 4.91 -1.52 -16.55
CA PHE A 60 4.93 -1.32 -15.11
C PHE A 60 3.64 -0.64 -14.67
N SER A 61 2.88 -1.31 -13.81
CA SER A 61 1.71 -0.70 -13.20
C SER A 61 1.53 -1.11 -11.75
N LEU A 62 0.87 -0.25 -10.98
CA LEU A 62 0.47 -0.50 -9.60
C LEU A 62 -1.06 -0.42 -9.50
N ALA A 63 -1.67 -1.33 -8.74
CA ALA A 63 -3.08 -1.23 -8.36
C ALA A 63 -3.19 -1.02 -6.85
N PHE A 64 -4.04 -0.08 -6.43
CA PHE A 64 -4.16 0.30 -5.04
C PHE A 64 -5.61 0.61 -4.66
N GLY A 65 -5.91 0.49 -3.36
CA GLY A 65 -7.15 0.99 -2.75
C GLY A 65 -8.10 -0.10 -2.26
N LEU A 66 -7.83 -1.36 -2.56
CA LEU A 66 -8.62 -2.48 -2.05
C LEU A 66 -8.29 -2.73 -0.57
N VAL A 67 -9.26 -2.50 0.32
CA VAL A 67 -9.09 -2.68 1.77
C VAL A 67 -9.07 -4.17 2.13
N GLN A 68 -7.96 -4.64 2.69
CA GLN A 68 -7.80 -6.01 3.16
C GLN A 68 -8.28 -6.19 4.60
N ASN A 69 -7.92 -5.26 5.49
CA ASN A 69 -8.34 -5.28 6.89
C ASN A 69 -8.87 -3.89 7.28
N PRO A 70 -10.19 -3.72 7.48
CA PRO A 70 -10.77 -2.43 7.85
C PRO A 70 -10.52 -2.06 9.33
N ASN A 71 -10.02 -2.99 10.15
CA ASN A 71 -9.80 -2.85 11.59
C ASN A 71 -8.33 -3.14 11.94
N PHE A 72 -7.38 -2.59 11.18
CA PHE A 72 -5.96 -2.73 11.50
C PHE A 72 -5.63 -2.00 12.82
N ASN A 73 -4.96 -2.68 13.74
CA ASN A 73 -4.90 -2.25 15.14
C ASN A 73 -3.53 -2.45 15.82
N ASP A 74 -2.42 -2.37 15.07
CA ASP A 74 -1.09 -2.33 15.67
C ASP A 74 -0.89 -1.07 16.52
N ASP A 75 -0.12 -1.19 17.61
CA ASP A 75 0.08 -0.12 18.59
C ASP A 75 0.58 1.19 17.95
N TRP A 76 1.55 1.09 17.03
CA TRP A 76 2.12 2.24 16.35
C TRP A 76 1.09 3.01 15.49
N ALA A 77 0.07 2.31 14.98
CA ALA A 77 -0.98 2.88 14.15
C ALA A 77 -2.01 3.68 14.96
N THR A 78 -1.92 3.64 16.30
CA THR A 78 -2.77 4.42 17.21
C THR A 78 -2.17 5.76 17.65
N ASN A 79 -0.94 6.07 17.20
CA ASN A 79 -0.21 7.31 17.53
C ASN A 79 -0.76 8.58 16.85
N PHE A 80 -1.91 8.49 16.17
CA PHE A 80 -2.51 9.57 15.40
C PHE A 80 -3.80 10.10 16.05
N PRO A 81 -4.22 11.34 15.75
CA PRO A 81 -5.47 11.90 16.29
C PRO A 81 -6.67 10.98 16.07
N ASN A 82 -6.82 10.45 14.86
CA ASN A 82 -7.72 9.34 14.59
C ASN A 82 -6.96 8.02 14.69
N LYS A 83 -7.34 7.21 15.69
CA LYS A 83 -6.71 5.91 16.00
C LYS A 83 -7.13 4.77 15.07
N ARG A 84 -8.03 5.02 14.12
CA ARG A 84 -8.45 4.01 13.14
C ARG A 84 -7.40 3.90 12.04
N ALA A 85 -6.98 2.67 11.78
CA ALA A 85 -6.11 2.33 10.67
C ALA A 85 -6.71 1.18 9.84
N GLN A 86 -6.33 1.13 8.58
CA GLN A 86 -6.78 0.10 7.64
C GLN A 86 -5.61 -0.44 6.84
N ALA A 87 -5.56 -1.76 6.66
CA ALA A 87 -4.61 -2.40 5.76
C ALA A 87 -5.18 -2.40 4.34
N VAL A 88 -4.42 -1.88 3.39
CA VAL A 88 -4.83 -1.67 2.00
C VAL A 88 -3.83 -2.35 1.07
N ILE A 89 -4.34 -3.14 0.13
CA ILE A 89 -3.51 -3.90 -0.81
C ILE A 89 -2.83 -2.94 -1.79
N LEU A 90 -1.54 -3.17 -2.02
CA LEU A 90 -0.75 -2.60 -3.10
C LEU A 90 -0.27 -3.73 -4.01
N ASP A 91 -0.85 -3.82 -5.20
CA ASP A 91 -0.49 -4.81 -6.20
C ASP A 91 0.50 -4.23 -7.19
N PHE A 92 1.58 -4.97 -7.41
CA PHE A 92 2.62 -4.66 -8.38
C PHE A 92 2.43 -5.55 -9.60
N MET A 93 2.26 -4.92 -10.75
CA MET A 93 1.91 -5.58 -11.99
C MET A 93 3.02 -5.38 -13.03
N PHE A 94 3.30 -6.45 -13.79
CA PHE A 94 4.14 -6.43 -14.97
C PHE A 94 3.39 -6.95 -16.19
N ALA A 95 3.25 -6.12 -17.21
CA ALA A 95 2.47 -6.39 -18.42
C ALA A 95 1.04 -6.90 -18.12
N GLY A 96 0.40 -6.32 -17.09
CA GLY A 96 -0.95 -6.69 -16.66
C GLY A 96 -1.05 -7.94 -15.77
N ALA A 97 0.05 -8.62 -15.47
CA ALA A 97 0.09 -9.75 -14.53
C ALA A 97 0.57 -9.31 -13.14
N LEU A 98 -0.05 -9.82 -12.08
CA LEU A 98 0.41 -9.63 -10.70
C LEU A 98 1.75 -10.32 -10.50
N VAL A 99 2.79 -9.57 -10.12
CA VAL A 99 4.13 -10.10 -9.87
C VAL A 99 4.56 -10.00 -8.42
N PHE A 100 3.97 -9.08 -7.66
CA PHE A 100 4.24 -8.91 -6.24
C PHE A 100 3.07 -8.18 -5.56
N ARG A 101 2.84 -8.47 -4.28
CA ARG A 101 1.80 -7.82 -3.47
C ARG A 101 2.42 -7.38 -2.15
N ASP A 102 2.21 -6.12 -1.81
CA ASP A 102 2.51 -5.56 -0.49
C ASP A 102 1.24 -4.96 0.12
N THR A 103 1.35 -4.47 1.35
CA THR A 103 0.28 -3.80 2.08
C THR A 103 0.77 -2.44 2.57
N LEU A 104 -0.04 -1.41 2.33
CA LEU A 104 0.11 -0.11 2.98
C LEU A 104 -0.95 0.04 4.06
N ILE A 105 -0.64 0.82 5.09
CA ILE A 105 -1.55 1.13 6.18
C ILE A 105 -2.05 2.56 6.00
N ALA A 106 -3.35 2.70 5.78
CA ALA A 106 -4.03 3.98 5.79
C ALA A 106 -4.28 4.39 7.25
N VAL A 107 -3.65 5.48 7.69
CA VAL A 107 -3.72 6.00 9.07
C VAL A 107 -4.43 7.34 9.15
N ASP A 108 -4.82 7.74 10.36
CA ASP A 108 -5.47 9.02 10.67
C ASP A 108 -6.70 9.30 9.78
N GLY A 109 -7.49 8.27 9.50
CA GLY A 109 -8.65 8.36 8.60
C GLY A 109 -8.27 8.64 7.15
N TRP A 110 -7.34 7.84 6.59
CA TRP A 110 -6.84 7.96 5.21
C TRP A 110 -6.04 9.24 4.91
N LYS A 111 -5.58 9.95 5.94
CA LYS A 111 -4.73 11.13 5.75
C LYS A 111 -3.30 10.77 5.35
N CYS A 112 -2.81 9.60 5.72
CA CYS A 112 -1.50 9.14 5.26
C CYS A 112 -1.52 7.64 4.96
N LEU A 113 -0.70 7.23 4.00
CA LEU A 113 -0.45 5.84 3.66
C LEU A 113 0.97 5.51 4.10
N LEU A 114 1.16 4.58 5.02
CA LEU A 114 2.49 4.21 5.54
C LEU A 114 2.82 2.76 5.18
N PRO A 115 4.11 2.40 5.01
CA PRO A 115 4.50 1.00 4.90
C PRO A 115 4.22 0.27 6.22
N ALA A 116 3.93 -1.02 6.15
CA ALA A 116 3.83 -1.86 7.34
C ALA A 116 5.24 -2.36 7.76
N PRO A 117 5.61 -2.28 9.05
CA PRO A 117 6.78 -2.99 9.57
C PRO A 117 6.65 -4.50 9.36
N ALA A 118 7.78 -5.19 9.27
CA ALA A 118 7.76 -6.64 9.24
C ALA A 118 7.23 -7.21 10.58
N PRO A 119 6.48 -8.33 10.59
CA PRO A 119 5.86 -8.85 11.81
C PRO A 119 6.84 -9.23 12.93
N ASP A 120 8.09 -9.52 12.58
CA ASP A 120 9.18 -9.83 13.50
C ASP A 120 9.83 -8.59 14.12
N MET A 121 9.51 -7.39 13.62
CA MET A 121 10.02 -6.11 14.10
C MET A 121 9.00 -5.45 15.03
N LEU A 122 8.95 -5.92 16.26
CA LEU A 122 7.92 -5.54 17.24
C LEU A 122 8.26 -4.30 18.07
N GLU A 123 9.48 -3.76 17.97
CA GLU A 123 9.95 -2.65 18.80
C GLU A 123 10.31 -1.41 17.98
N ALA A 124 9.90 -0.25 18.50
CA ALA A 124 10.30 1.04 17.94
C ALA A 124 11.76 1.37 18.28
N PRO A 125 12.54 1.97 17.36
CA PRO A 125 12.12 2.43 16.04
C PRO A 125 11.97 1.28 15.04
N PHE A 126 10.83 1.25 14.33
CA PHE A 126 10.51 0.20 13.36
C PHE A 126 11.37 0.36 12.10
N PRO A 127 12.29 -0.58 11.80
CA PRO A 127 13.09 -0.51 10.59
C PRO A 127 12.23 -0.83 9.38
N ILE A 128 12.21 0.09 8.42
CA ILE A 128 11.54 -0.08 7.13
C ILE A 128 12.63 -0.13 6.05
N PRO A 129 12.63 -1.15 5.16
CA PRO A 129 13.52 -1.15 4.01
C PRO A 129 13.38 0.13 3.18
N GLU A 130 14.50 0.76 2.83
CA GLU A 130 14.53 2.03 2.10
C GLU A 130 13.69 1.98 0.81
N LYS A 131 13.73 0.85 0.09
CA LYS A 131 12.92 0.65 -1.12
C LYS A 131 11.42 0.68 -0.83
N GLN A 132 10.98 0.01 0.25
CA GLN A 132 9.58 -0.01 0.66
C GLN A 132 9.12 1.39 1.10
N TYR A 133 9.97 2.12 1.86
CA TYR A 133 9.72 3.51 2.23
C TYR A 133 9.51 4.41 1.01
N LEU A 134 10.40 4.35 0.02
CA LEU A 134 10.33 5.17 -1.19
C LEU A 134 9.08 4.87 -2.01
N ILE A 135 8.71 3.59 -2.14
CA ILE A 135 7.50 3.18 -2.85
C ILE A 135 6.24 3.60 -2.10
N ALA A 136 6.18 3.43 -0.78
CA ALA A 136 5.05 3.89 0.02
C ALA A 136 4.86 5.41 -0.10
N LYS A 137 5.96 6.17 -0.05
CA LYS A 137 5.94 7.63 -0.27
C LYS A 137 5.42 7.99 -1.66
N LEU A 138 5.90 7.31 -2.70
CA LEU A 138 5.41 7.51 -4.07
C LEU A 138 3.90 7.25 -4.17
N VAL A 139 3.42 6.13 -3.62
CA VAL A 139 1.99 5.78 -3.64
C VAL A 139 1.16 6.80 -2.86
N HIS A 140 1.64 7.28 -1.71
CA HIS A 140 1.01 8.36 -0.98
C HIS A 140 0.89 9.65 -1.83
N MET A 141 1.95 10.02 -2.55
CA MET A 141 1.91 11.19 -3.43
C MET A 141 0.98 11.03 -4.63
N LEU A 142 0.76 9.81 -5.12
CA LEU A 142 -0.08 9.52 -6.29
C LEU A 142 -1.56 9.34 -5.95
N ALA A 143 -1.88 8.66 -4.85
CA ALA A 143 -3.24 8.29 -4.47
C ALA A 143 -3.73 8.87 -3.14
N GLY A 144 -2.81 9.21 -2.24
CA GLY A 144 -3.12 9.80 -0.93
C GLY A 144 -3.50 11.28 -1.03
N PRO A 145 -4.00 11.86 0.07
CA PRO A 145 -4.20 13.30 0.16
C PRO A 145 -2.85 14.03 0.29
N ASN A 146 -2.85 15.33 0.00
CA ASN A 146 -1.66 16.17 0.11
C ASN A 146 -1.31 16.45 1.58
N THR A 147 -0.58 15.53 2.21
CA THR A 147 -0.10 15.66 3.59
C THR A 147 1.40 15.38 3.68
N ASN A 148 2.00 15.72 4.82
CA ASN A 148 3.43 15.54 5.05
C ASN A 148 3.73 14.08 5.44
N PHE A 149 4.01 13.23 4.45
CA PHE A 149 4.33 11.81 4.64
C PHE A 149 5.42 11.58 5.68
N GLU A 150 6.51 12.34 5.65
CA GLU A 150 7.65 12.19 6.57
C GLU A 150 7.26 12.43 8.02
N ALA A 151 6.41 13.41 8.29
CA ALA A 151 5.92 13.70 9.63
C ALA A 151 5.08 12.53 10.18
N TYR A 152 4.26 11.89 9.35
CA TYR A 152 3.50 10.68 9.74
C TYR A 152 4.42 9.48 9.95
N PHE A 153 5.39 9.29 9.05
CA PHE A 153 6.37 8.19 9.14
C PHE A 153 7.20 8.29 10.44
N GLN A 154 7.67 9.48 10.79
CA GLN A 154 8.37 9.72 12.05
C GLN A 154 7.45 9.55 13.27
N ARG A 155 6.21 10.03 13.22
CA ARG A 155 5.23 9.88 14.31
C ARG A 155 4.86 8.42 14.57
N ALA A 156 4.86 7.58 13.53
CA ALA A 156 4.69 6.14 13.65
C ALA A 156 5.89 5.44 14.32
N GLY A 157 7.00 6.15 14.59
CA GLY A 157 8.22 5.57 15.12
C GLY A 157 9.00 4.76 14.09
N MET A 158 8.80 5.00 12.78
CA MET A 158 9.46 4.26 11.71
C MET A 158 10.79 4.92 11.30
N ARG A 159 11.71 4.12 10.77
CA ARG A 159 12.99 4.57 10.24
C ARG A 159 13.36 3.81 8.97
N ALA A 160 13.71 4.52 7.90
CA ALA A 160 14.25 3.91 6.69
C ALA A 160 15.65 3.33 6.95
N THR A 161 15.89 2.08 6.53
CA THR A 161 17.14 1.34 6.73
C THR A 161 17.55 0.59 5.47
N LYS A 162 18.86 0.36 5.33
CA LYS A 162 19.42 -0.44 4.22
C LYS A 162 19.24 -1.93 4.52
N MET A 163 18.09 -2.46 4.13
CA MET A 163 17.73 -3.86 4.29
C MET A 163 17.18 -4.42 2.97
N PRO A 164 17.37 -5.71 2.68
CA PRO A 164 16.79 -6.34 1.50
C PRO A 164 15.26 -6.36 1.60
N TRP A 165 14.60 -6.12 0.47
CA TRP A 165 13.15 -6.23 0.34
C TRP A 165 12.76 -6.32 -1.16
N PRO A 166 11.84 -7.22 -1.53
CA PRO A 166 11.18 -8.23 -0.70
C PRO A 166 12.14 -9.37 -0.32
N GLY A 167 11.89 -10.01 0.82
CA GLY A 167 12.65 -11.16 1.30
C GLY A 167 12.41 -12.43 0.50
#